data_AF-A0A6N3GX60-F1
#
_entry.id   AF-A0A6N3GX60-F1
#
_cell.length_a   1.000
_cell.length_b   1.000
_cell.length_c   1.000
_cell.angle_alpha   90.00
_cell.angle_beta   90.00
_cell.angle_gamma   90.00
#
_symmetry.space_group_name_H-M   'P 1'
#
loop_
_entity.id
_entity.type
_entity.pdbx_description
1 polymer ?
#
loop_
_entity_poly.entity_id
_entity_poly.type
_entity_poly.pdbx_seq_one_letter_code
_entity_poly.pdbx_strand_id
1 'polypeptide(L)'
;MDINKADYGTVIKFGNLELFKEKMKLENHNIGEVLNIVDKNGVSLLEKSLISRKFEIANYLLDNNADINVISNEGCNELHYLSANLNSHRAIQVANRLIDMHVDLDLQEKKFNNSSLWCLCQEVLKKRTEGGISLIIKCLKNKPDIKSLNSEGYSVENLINERGTDEMKKVMEDILYE
;
A
#
# COMPACT_ATOMS: atom_id res chain seq x y z
N MET A 1 8.88 -7.92 23.97
CA MET A 1 7.45 -7.52 24.00
C MET A 1 6.72 -8.54 24.85
N ASP A 2 5.92 -8.11 25.83
CA ASP A 2 5.04 -9.00 26.58
C ASP A 2 3.72 -9.15 25.80
N ILE A 3 3.52 -10.31 25.17
CA ILE A 3 2.39 -10.56 24.27
C ILE A 3 1.03 -10.50 24.99
N ASN A 4 0.99 -10.78 26.29
CA ASN A 4 -0.25 -10.74 27.08
C ASN A 4 -0.79 -9.32 27.24
N LYS A 5 0.09 -8.30 27.19
CA LYS A 5 -0.28 -6.89 27.36
C LYS A 5 -0.29 -6.09 26.05
N ALA A 6 0.36 -6.62 25.01
CA ALA A 6 0.45 -5.96 23.72
C ALA A 6 -0.87 -6.06 22.94
N ASP A 7 -1.27 -4.98 22.26
CA ASP A 7 -2.34 -5.03 21.25
C ASP A 7 -1.83 -5.67 19.94
N TYR A 8 -2.74 -6.00 19.02
CA TYR A 8 -2.39 -6.57 17.71
C TYR A 8 -1.41 -5.68 16.93
N GLY A 9 -1.57 -4.36 16.97
CA GLY A 9 -0.68 -3.43 16.28
C GLY A 9 0.77 -3.48 16.80
N THR A 10 0.94 -3.64 18.10
CA THR A 10 2.24 -3.81 18.76
C THR A 10 2.84 -5.17 18.42
N VAL A 11 2.02 -6.23 18.41
CA VAL A 11 2.44 -7.57 17.98
C VAL A 11 2.88 -7.57 16.52
N ILE A 12 2.17 -6.88 15.64
CA ILE A 12 2.61 -6.69 14.25
C ILE A 12 3.94 -5.94 14.22
N LYS A 13 4.03 -4.78 14.87
CA LYS A 13 5.22 -3.93 14.80
C LYS A 13 6.50 -4.66 15.25
N PHE A 14 6.45 -5.40 16.35
CA PHE A 14 7.63 -6.00 16.98
C PHE A 14 7.74 -7.51 16.84
N GLY A 15 6.68 -8.21 16.43
CA GLY A 15 6.61 -9.66 16.34
C GLY A 15 6.68 -10.20 14.92
N ASN A 16 6.10 -11.38 14.72
CA ASN A 16 6.02 -12.11 13.46
C ASN A 16 4.65 -12.80 13.32
N LEU A 17 4.42 -13.54 12.23
CA LEU A 17 3.13 -14.20 11.99
C LEU A 17 2.76 -15.23 13.07
N GLU A 18 3.75 -15.90 13.67
CA GLU A 18 3.52 -16.86 14.75
C GLU A 18 2.99 -16.15 16.00
N LEU A 19 3.65 -15.08 16.44
CA LEU A 19 3.19 -14.27 17.58
C LEU A 19 1.84 -13.60 17.30
N PHE A 20 1.56 -13.20 16.05
CA PHE A 20 0.25 -12.68 15.68
C PHE A 20 -0.86 -13.73 15.86
N LYS A 21 -0.60 -14.98 15.44
CA LYS A 21 -1.53 -16.09 15.63
C LYS A 21 -1.63 -16.53 17.09
N GLU A 22 -0.53 -16.49 17.84
CA GLU A 22 -0.53 -16.74 19.27
C GLU A 22 -1.38 -15.71 20.01
N LYS A 23 -1.27 -14.42 19.65
CA LYS A 23 -2.07 -13.35 20.23
C LYS A 23 -3.58 -13.61 20.05
N MET A 24 -4.01 -14.03 18.85
CA MET A 24 -5.41 -14.41 18.60
C MET A 24 -5.86 -15.57 19.50
N LYS A 25 -5.02 -16.60 19.65
CA LYS A 25 -5.31 -17.74 20.55
C LYS A 25 -5.42 -17.31 22.01
N LEU A 26 -4.52 -16.46 22.49
CA LEU A 26 -4.51 -15.97 23.87
C LEU A 26 -5.76 -15.14 24.20
N GLU A 27 -6.29 -14.40 23.22
CA GLU A 27 -7.52 -13.62 23.39
C GLU A 27 -8.80 -14.37 23.00
N ASN A 28 -8.69 -15.63 22.56
CA ASN A 28 -9.81 -16.43 22.05
C ASN A 28 -10.56 -15.73 20.90
N HIS A 29 -9.85 -14.98 20.05
CA HIS A 29 -10.40 -14.39 18.83
C HIS A 29 -10.12 -15.29 17.62
N ASN A 30 -11.08 -15.34 16.70
CA ASN A 30 -10.86 -15.89 15.37
C ASN A 30 -10.40 -14.78 14.38
N ILE A 31 -9.89 -15.18 13.22
CA ILE A 31 -9.36 -14.22 12.24
C ILE A 31 -10.41 -13.19 11.79
N GLY A 32 -11.67 -13.60 11.62
CA GLY A 32 -12.76 -12.70 11.20
C GLY A 32 -13.04 -11.57 12.20
N GLU A 33 -12.81 -11.79 13.48
CA GLU A 33 -12.94 -10.76 14.53
C GLU A 33 -11.77 -9.76 14.53
N VAL A 34 -10.65 -10.11 13.89
CA VAL A 34 -9.38 -9.39 13.97
C VAL A 34 -9.05 -8.62 12.69
N LEU A 35 -9.42 -9.16 11.51
CA LEU A 35 -8.98 -8.68 10.18
C LEU A 35 -9.02 -7.15 10.03
N ASN A 36 -10.13 -6.54 10.44
CA ASN A 36 -10.45 -5.16 10.14
C ASN A 36 -10.38 -4.25 11.38
N ILE A 37 -9.68 -4.68 12.43
CA ILE A 37 -9.36 -3.80 13.56
C ILE A 37 -8.52 -2.62 13.06
N VAL A 38 -8.93 -1.42 13.46
CA VAL A 38 -8.19 -0.18 13.23
C VAL A 38 -7.70 0.41 14.55
N ASP A 39 -6.54 1.05 14.53
CA ASP A 39 -6.05 1.82 15.67
C ASP A 39 -6.75 3.19 15.77
N LYS A 40 -6.44 3.97 16.80
CA LYS A 40 -7.05 5.29 17.04
C LYS A 40 -6.87 6.31 15.90
N ASN A 41 -5.92 6.07 14.99
CA ASN A 41 -5.68 6.90 13.82
C ASN A 41 -6.39 6.35 12.58
N GLY A 42 -7.30 5.38 12.73
CA GLY A 42 -7.96 4.70 11.61
C GLY A 42 -7.05 3.75 10.84
N VAL A 43 -5.84 3.44 11.35
CA VAL A 43 -4.89 2.58 10.63
C VAL A 43 -5.23 1.11 10.86
N SER A 44 -5.50 0.36 9.80
CA SER A 44 -5.84 -1.06 9.88
C SER A 44 -4.64 -1.95 10.25
N LEU A 45 -4.91 -3.19 10.67
CA LEU A 45 -3.84 -4.17 10.88
C LEU A 45 -3.08 -4.49 9.58
N LEU A 46 -3.76 -4.48 8.43
CA LEU A 46 -3.13 -4.63 7.12
C LEU A 46 -2.15 -3.47 6.90
N GLU A 47 -2.58 -2.22 7.02
CA GLU A 47 -1.72 -1.04 6.86
C GLU A 47 -0.55 -1.06 7.85
N LYS A 48 -0.80 -1.43 9.12
CA LYS A 48 0.25 -1.56 10.15
C LYS A 48 1.32 -2.55 9.74
N SER A 49 0.92 -3.65 9.10
CA SER A 49 1.85 -4.67 8.59
C SER A 49 2.68 -4.15 7.42
N LEU A 50 2.13 -3.30 6.56
CA LEU A 50 2.84 -2.65 5.45
C LEU A 50 3.87 -1.64 5.99
N ILE A 51 3.47 -0.77 6.92
CA ILE A 51 4.35 0.20 7.59
C ILE A 51 5.52 -0.51 8.27
N SER A 52 5.23 -1.62 8.96
CA SER A 52 6.21 -2.39 9.73
C SER A 52 6.97 -3.43 8.91
N ARG A 53 6.75 -3.47 7.58
CA ARG A 53 7.38 -4.42 6.63
C ARG A 53 7.14 -5.89 6.99
N LYS A 54 6.02 -6.19 7.64
CA LYS A 54 5.59 -7.54 8.05
C LYS A 54 4.78 -8.20 6.95
N PHE A 55 5.41 -8.37 5.78
CA PHE A 55 4.72 -8.85 4.57
C PHE A 55 4.12 -10.25 4.70
N GLU A 56 4.63 -11.11 5.59
CA GLU A 56 4.00 -12.40 5.89
C GLU A 56 2.66 -12.23 6.61
N ILE A 57 2.56 -11.26 7.53
CA ILE A 57 1.30 -10.90 8.18
C ILE A 57 0.38 -10.22 7.17
N ALA A 58 0.89 -9.30 6.35
CA ALA A 58 0.11 -8.66 5.29
C ALA A 58 -0.54 -9.69 4.37
N ASN A 59 0.25 -10.64 3.86
CA ASN A 59 -0.27 -11.72 3.02
C ASN A 59 -1.28 -12.59 3.76
N TYR A 60 -1.02 -12.96 5.02
CA TYR A 60 -1.97 -13.73 5.80
C TYR A 60 -3.32 -13.00 5.98
N LEU A 61 -3.31 -11.68 6.20
CA LEU A 61 -4.52 -10.86 6.28
C LEU A 61 -5.25 -10.82 4.94
N LEU A 62 -4.53 -10.57 3.83
CA LEU A 62 -5.10 -10.57 2.48
C LEU A 62 -5.67 -11.95 2.07
N ASP A 63 -5.01 -13.04 2.44
CA ASP A 63 -5.47 -14.43 2.19
C ASP A 63 -6.79 -14.73 2.93
N ASN A 64 -7.09 -13.98 3.99
CA ASN A 64 -8.31 -14.10 4.77
C ASN A 64 -9.30 -12.97 4.46
N ASN A 65 -9.13 -12.26 3.34
CA ASN A 65 -10.03 -11.19 2.88
C ASN A 65 -10.13 -10.00 3.85
N ALA A 66 -9.00 -9.54 4.39
CA ALA A 66 -8.96 -8.24 5.06
C ALA A 66 -9.48 -7.14 4.13
N ASP A 67 -10.22 -6.19 4.69
CA ASP A 67 -10.74 -5.04 3.95
C ASP A 67 -9.57 -4.26 3.34
N ILE A 68 -9.78 -3.84 2.09
CA ILE A 68 -8.91 -2.92 1.37
C ILE A 68 -9.56 -1.54 1.30
N ASN A 69 -8.80 -0.51 0.95
CA ASN A 69 -9.30 0.87 0.94
C ASN A 69 -9.80 1.31 2.32
N VAL A 70 -9.20 0.79 3.39
CA VAL A 70 -9.39 1.36 4.71
C VAL A 70 -8.65 2.70 4.73
N ILE A 71 -9.37 3.78 5.04
CA ILE A 71 -8.83 5.13 4.98
C ILE A 71 -8.49 5.60 6.40
N SER A 72 -7.21 5.87 6.64
CA SER A 72 -6.76 6.40 7.92
C SER A 72 -7.21 7.85 8.14
N ASN A 73 -7.04 8.36 9.36
CA ASN A 73 -7.34 9.75 9.70
C ASN A 73 -6.50 10.75 8.90
N GLU A 74 -5.36 10.33 8.33
CA GLU A 74 -4.52 11.15 7.44
C GLU A 74 -4.96 11.08 5.97
N GLY A 75 -6.04 10.35 5.64
CA GLY A 75 -6.48 10.14 4.27
C GLY A 75 -5.62 9.14 3.49
N CYS A 76 -4.85 8.31 4.17
CA CYS A 76 -4.01 7.30 3.53
C CYS A 76 -4.75 5.97 3.43
N ASN A 77 -4.43 5.20 2.38
CA ASN A 77 -4.78 3.78 2.23
C ASN A 77 -3.51 2.91 2.22
N GLU A 78 -3.66 1.63 1.87
CA GLU A 78 -2.59 0.63 1.89
C GLU A 78 -1.39 1.02 1.01
N LEU A 79 -1.62 1.56 -0.19
CA LEU A 79 -0.53 1.93 -1.10
C LEU A 79 0.25 3.15 -0.63
N HIS A 80 -0.40 4.13 0.01
CA HIS A 80 0.32 5.24 0.65
C HIS A 80 1.36 4.72 1.66
N TYR A 81 0.94 3.78 2.52
CA TYR A 81 1.80 3.22 3.54
C TYR A 81 2.84 2.22 3.01
N LEU A 82 2.54 1.50 1.94
CA LEU A 82 3.46 0.54 1.33
C LEU A 82 4.54 1.21 0.47
N SER A 83 4.26 2.36 -0.15
CA SER A 83 5.13 3.00 -1.15
C SER A 83 6.58 3.18 -0.67
N ALA A 84 6.77 3.68 0.56
CA ALA A 84 8.10 3.88 1.16
C ALA A 84 8.87 2.57 1.44
N ASN A 85 8.21 1.42 1.33
CA ASN A 85 8.73 0.10 1.62
C ASN A 85 8.93 -0.79 0.39
N LEU A 86 8.76 -0.27 -0.84
CA LEU A 86 8.91 -0.99 -2.12
C LEU A 86 10.37 -1.28 -2.52
N ASN A 87 11.18 -1.77 -1.57
CA ASN A 87 12.62 -2.04 -1.76
C ASN A 87 12.97 -3.53 -1.72
N SER A 88 11.98 -4.43 -1.80
CA SER A 88 12.17 -5.88 -1.80
C SER A 88 11.14 -6.58 -2.68
N HIS A 89 11.47 -7.78 -3.16
CA HIS A 89 10.55 -8.60 -3.95
C HIS A 89 9.23 -8.87 -3.21
N ARG A 90 9.29 -9.14 -1.90
CA ARG A 90 8.08 -9.37 -1.08
C ARG A 90 7.16 -8.15 -1.03
N ALA A 91 7.73 -6.94 -0.96
CA ALA A 91 6.94 -5.70 -1.00
C ALA A 91 6.24 -5.52 -2.36
N ILE A 92 6.95 -5.80 -3.46
CA ILE A 92 6.38 -5.76 -4.83
C ILE A 92 5.26 -6.80 -4.99
N GLN A 93 5.42 -8.00 -4.43
CA GLN A 93 4.36 -9.03 -4.45
C GLN A 93 3.10 -8.55 -3.72
N VAL A 94 3.24 -7.98 -2.52
CA VAL A 94 2.08 -7.44 -1.77
C VAL A 94 1.43 -6.28 -2.52
N ALA A 95 2.22 -5.37 -3.11
CA ALA A 95 1.67 -4.26 -3.91
C ALA A 95 0.88 -4.77 -5.11
N ASN A 96 1.38 -5.79 -5.82
CA ASN A 96 0.65 -6.41 -6.92
C ASN A 96 -0.69 -6.99 -6.49
N ARG A 97 -0.74 -7.64 -5.32
CA ARG A 97 -1.99 -8.16 -4.75
C ARG A 97 -2.98 -7.04 -4.44
N LEU A 98 -2.52 -5.95 -3.82
CA LEU A 98 -3.39 -4.80 -3.53
C LEU A 98 -4.00 -4.22 -4.83
N ILE A 99 -3.21 -4.11 -5.90
CA ILE A 99 -3.69 -3.67 -7.22
C ILE A 99 -4.69 -4.67 -7.81
N ASP A 100 -4.40 -5.98 -7.74
CA ASP A 100 -5.31 -7.03 -8.21
C ASP A 100 -6.64 -7.05 -7.43
N MET A 101 -6.61 -6.57 -6.19
CA MET A 101 -7.79 -6.44 -5.35
C MET A 101 -8.49 -5.08 -5.53
N HIS A 102 -8.03 -4.21 -6.43
CA HIS A 102 -8.61 -2.88 -6.69
C HIS A 102 -8.47 -1.87 -5.52
N VAL A 103 -7.27 -1.79 -4.94
CA VAL A 103 -6.89 -0.64 -4.13
C VAL A 103 -7.01 0.67 -4.93
N ASP A 104 -7.52 1.72 -4.29
CA ASP A 104 -7.72 3.03 -4.88
C ASP A 104 -6.36 3.69 -5.19
N LEU A 105 -6.12 3.94 -6.47
CA LEU A 105 -4.90 4.56 -7.00
C LEU A 105 -4.94 6.09 -6.93
N ASP A 106 -6.13 6.67 -6.83
CA ASP A 106 -6.40 8.10 -7.02
C ASP A 106 -6.66 8.83 -5.69
N LEU A 107 -6.94 8.10 -4.60
CA LEU A 107 -7.09 8.66 -3.27
C LEU A 107 -5.92 9.59 -2.93
N GLN A 108 -6.23 10.85 -2.63
CA GLN A 108 -5.25 11.86 -2.21
C GLN A 108 -5.18 11.97 -0.68
N GLU A 109 -3.99 11.81 -0.11
CA GLU A 109 -3.77 12.00 1.34
C GLU A 109 -3.87 13.47 1.76
N LYS A 110 -4.21 13.72 3.02
CA LYS A 110 -4.64 15.06 3.48
C LYS A 110 -3.53 16.11 3.56
N LYS A 111 -2.28 15.69 3.69
CA LYS A 111 -1.17 16.61 4.00
C LYS A 111 -0.68 17.33 2.76
N PHE A 112 -0.51 16.61 1.65
CA PHE A 112 0.03 17.16 0.41
C PHE A 112 -0.82 16.86 -0.81
N ASN A 113 -2.00 16.24 -0.65
CA ASN A 113 -2.84 15.76 -1.75
C ASN A 113 -2.08 14.84 -2.71
N ASN A 114 -1.09 14.09 -2.21
CA ASN A 114 -0.43 13.10 -3.02
C ASN A 114 -1.39 11.92 -3.22
N SER A 115 -1.65 11.52 -4.47
CA SER A 115 -2.40 10.28 -4.69
C SER A 115 -1.58 9.06 -4.26
N SER A 116 -2.26 7.94 -4.02
CA SER A 116 -1.58 6.69 -3.66
C SER A 116 -0.63 6.24 -4.78
N LEU A 117 -1.03 6.42 -6.05
CA LEU A 117 -0.17 6.21 -7.22
C LEU A 117 0.99 7.20 -7.29
N TRP A 118 0.78 8.48 -6.97
CA TRP A 118 1.86 9.46 -6.92
C TRP A 118 2.96 9.04 -5.94
N CYS A 119 2.57 8.66 -4.73
CA CYS A 119 3.48 8.14 -3.71
C CYS A 119 4.28 6.94 -4.21
N LEU A 120 3.60 5.98 -4.86
CA LEU A 120 4.22 4.77 -5.41
C LEU A 120 5.24 5.12 -6.49
N CYS A 121 4.85 5.94 -7.47
CA CYS A 121 5.73 6.38 -8.55
C CYS A 121 6.96 7.11 -8.00
N GLN A 122 6.76 8.01 -7.03
CA GLN A 122 7.85 8.79 -6.43
C GLN A 122 8.89 7.90 -5.75
N GLU A 123 8.49 6.83 -5.07
CA GLU A 123 9.44 5.91 -4.43
C GLU A 123 10.10 4.96 -5.42
N VAL A 124 9.33 4.38 -6.35
CA VAL A 124 9.84 3.44 -7.35
C VAL A 124 10.86 4.11 -8.28
N LEU A 125 10.58 5.33 -8.75
CA LEU A 125 11.41 6.03 -9.73
C LEU A 125 12.74 6.56 -9.17
N LYS A 126 12.96 6.49 -7.84
CA LYS A 126 14.29 6.74 -7.23
C LYS A 126 15.32 5.66 -7.58
N LYS A 127 14.88 4.40 -7.73
CA LYS A 127 15.75 3.24 -7.99
C LYS A 127 15.52 2.57 -9.34
N ARG A 128 14.29 2.65 -9.88
CA ARG A 128 13.90 2.10 -11.19
C ARG A 128 14.26 0.62 -11.36
N THR A 129 13.92 -0.21 -10.37
CA THR A 129 14.05 -1.67 -10.51
C THR A 129 13.02 -2.19 -11.52
N GLU A 130 13.33 -3.28 -12.21
CA GLU A 130 12.42 -3.92 -13.17
C GLU A 130 11.03 -4.23 -12.55
N GLY A 131 11.03 -4.78 -11.32
CA GLY A 131 9.79 -5.07 -10.60
C GLY A 131 8.98 -3.81 -10.24
N GLY A 132 9.65 -2.70 -9.92
CA GLY A 132 8.98 -1.43 -9.68
C GLY A 132 8.43 -0.81 -10.97
N ILE A 133 9.19 -0.89 -12.06
CA ILE A 133 8.75 -0.44 -13.38
C ILE A 133 7.49 -1.18 -13.82
N SER A 134 7.51 -2.52 -13.70
CA SER A 134 6.35 -3.38 -14.00
C SER A 134 5.14 -3.05 -13.11
N LEU A 135 5.38 -2.69 -11.84
CA LEU A 135 4.33 -2.28 -10.92
C LEU A 135 3.64 -0.98 -11.36
N ILE A 136 4.40 0.05 -11.74
CA ILE A 136 3.83 1.30 -12.28
C ILE A 136 3.03 1.02 -13.55
N ILE A 137 3.57 0.23 -14.48
CA ILE A 137 2.85 -0.13 -15.71
C ILE A 137 1.53 -0.83 -15.39
N LYS A 138 1.51 -1.73 -14.40
CA LYS A 138 0.28 -2.39 -13.94
C LYS A 138 -0.72 -1.38 -13.37
N CYS A 139 -0.28 -0.42 -12.57
CA CYS A 139 -1.14 0.66 -12.08
C CYS A 139 -1.75 1.45 -13.25
N LEU A 140 -0.94 1.89 -14.22
CA LEU A 140 -1.41 2.67 -15.37
C LEU A 140 -2.47 1.91 -16.19
N LYS A 141 -2.32 0.59 -16.34
CA LYS A 141 -3.32 -0.26 -17.02
C LYS A 141 -4.68 -0.30 -16.33
N ASN A 142 -4.77 0.11 -15.05
CA ASN A 142 -6.05 0.29 -14.35
C ASN A 142 -6.70 1.66 -14.62
N LYS A 143 -6.13 2.46 -15.55
CA LYS A 143 -6.64 3.77 -15.98
C LYS A 143 -6.91 4.75 -14.81
N PRO A 144 -5.94 4.96 -13.90
CA PRO A 144 -6.07 5.95 -12.82
C PRO A 144 -6.08 7.38 -13.37
N ASP A 145 -6.52 8.34 -12.56
CA ASP A 145 -6.34 9.76 -12.87
C ASP A 145 -4.86 10.15 -12.73
N ILE A 146 -4.19 10.31 -13.86
CA ILE A 146 -2.78 10.72 -13.92
C ILE A 146 -2.57 12.23 -13.90
N LYS A 147 -3.64 13.04 -13.99
CA LYS A 147 -3.58 14.49 -14.19
C LYS A 147 -3.91 15.29 -12.95
N SER A 148 -4.57 14.70 -11.96
CA SER A 148 -4.79 15.34 -10.66
C SER A 148 -3.48 15.86 -10.05
N LEU A 149 -3.51 17.11 -9.61
CA LEU A 149 -2.36 17.81 -9.04
C LEU A 149 -2.36 17.65 -7.51
N ASN A 150 -1.17 17.41 -6.96
CA ASN A 150 -0.94 17.53 -5.53
C ASN A 150 -0.80 19.02 -5.12
N SER A 151 -0.64 19.28 -3.82
CA SER A 151 -0.51 20.64 -3.28
C SER A 151 0.73 21.41 -3.78
N GLU A 152 1.71 20.70 -4.34
CA GLU A 152 2.94 21.26 -4.93
C GLU A 152 2.81 21.49 -6.45
N GLY A 153 1.64 21.21 -7.04
CA GLY A 153 1.37 21.41 -8.46
C GLY A 153 1.92 20.33 -9.39
N TYR A 154 2.18 19.12 -8.87
CA TYR A 154 2.64 17.98 -9.67
C TYR A 154 1.57 16.89 -9.79
N SER A 155 1.42 16.32 -10.98
CA SER A 155 0.59 15.14 -11.27
C SER A 155 1.45 13.92 -11.63
N VAL A 156 0.89 12.71 -11.52
CA VAL A 156 1.54 11.43 -11.93
C VAL A 156 2.14 11.52 -13.33
N GLU A 157 1.43 12.16 -14.25
CA GLU A 157 1.89 12.46 -15.60
C GLU A 157 3.20 13.27 -15.61
N ASN A 158 3.31 14.32 -14.79
CA ASN A 158 4.55 15.12 -14.70
C ASN A 158 5.75 14.25 -14.26
N LEU A 159 5.58 13.39 -13.27
CA LEU A 159 6.67 12.56 -12.74
C LEU A 159 7.09 11.45 -13.69
N ILE A 160 6.14 10.80 -14.37
CA ILE A 160 6.46 9.80 -15.40
C ILE A 160 7.16 10.47 -16.58
N ASN A 161 6.74 11.67 -16.98
CA ASN A 161 7.42 12.41 -18.04
C ASN A 161 8.86 12.78 -17.67
N GLU A 162 9.09 13.25 -16.44
CA GLU A 162 10.43 13.64 -15.95
C GLU A 162 11.35 12.43 -15.72
N ARG A 163 10.83 11.33 -15.16
CA ARG A 163 11.67 10.25 -14.59
C ARG A 163 11.32 8.83 -15.04
N GLY A 164 10.21 8.64 -15.74
CA GLY A 164 9.72 7.35 -16.20
C GLY A 164 10.47 6.81 -17.41
N THR A 165 10.27 5.51 -17.69
CA THR A 165 10.80 4.86 -18.90
C THR A 165 9.94 5.18 -20.12
N ASP A 166 10.47 4.96 -21.33
CA ASP A 166 9.71 5.13 -22.57
C ASP A 166 8.47 4.22 -22.61
N GLU A 167 8.56 3.02 -22.03
CA GLU A 167 7.42 2.12 -21.89
C GLU A 167 6.31 2.71 -21.01
N MET A 168 6.65 3.31 -19.86
CA MET A 168 5.65 3.97 -19.01
C MET A 168 4.98 5.13 -19.74
N LYS A 169 5.75 5.94 -20.46
CA LYS A 169 5.24 7.09 -21.22
C LYS A 169 4.28 6.62 -22.32
N LYS A 170 4.66 5.55 -23.04
CA LYS A 170 3.80 4.94 -24.05
C LYS A 170 2.48 4.43 -23.45
N VAL A 171 2.53 3.67 -22.36
CA VAL A 171 1.30 3.18 -21.69
C VAL A 171 0.44 4.34 -21.17
N MET A 172 1.08 5.41 -20.69
CA MET A 172 0.41 6.63 -20.25
C MET A 172 -0.24 7.41 -21.40
N GLU A 173 0.36 7.42 -22.59
CA GLU A 173 -0.26 7.97 -23.80
C GLU A 173 -1.47 7.12 -24.22
N ASP A 174 -1.32 5.78 -24.23
CA ASP A 174 -2.38 4.86 -24.63
C ASP A 174 -3.66 5.04 -23.78
N ILE A 175 -3.54 5.29 -22.47
CA ILE A 175 -4.72 5.55 -21.60
C ILE A 175 -5.42 6.89 -21.85
N LEU A 176 -4.76 7.87 -22.48
CA LEU A 176 -5.34 9.19 -22.76
C LEU A 176 -6.14 9.24 -24.07
N TYR A 177 -5.92 8.28 -24.97
CA TYR A 177 -6.51 8.24 -26.31
C TYR A 177 -7.53 7.09 -26.50
N GLU A 178 -7.87 6.35 -25.45
CA GLU A 178 -8.95 5.35 -25.40
C GLU A 178 -10.21 5.87 -24.68
#